data_AF-A2YVI3-F1
#
_entry.id   AF-A2YVI3-F1
#
_cell.length_a   1.000
_cell.length_b   1.000
_cell.length_c   1.000
_cell.angle_alpha   90.00
_cell.angle_beta   90.00
_cell.angle_gamma   90.00
#
_symmetry.space_group_name_H-M   'P 1'
#
loop_
_entity.id
_entity.type
_entity.pdbx_description
1 polymer ?
#
loop_
_entity_poly.entity_id
_entity_poly.type
_entity_poly.pdbx_seq_one_letter_code
_entity_poly.pdbx_strand_id
1 'polypeptide(L)'
;MASHLTRALLSSPPSSAAAAATASAAAALLSSTSPLPAARFLQLHAHLLRTGLLLLPLAPTAASAFLSLAAASLPSHRALPVLLHHLALAPETLPSTFRLNAILRSLRGPDALRFLRRARELGRRGNAFSLSIVLGHCRALAHARQLHANVVAEGHSPDALLATSLVSSYAACGDGDSARKVFDEMPVRDTIAWNVLITCYTRNRRTKDALKLFDAMRGGENGAEPDDVTCILLLQACTSLGALDFGEKVWEYAVDHGYGADASHPRKAEIYEKLDEINKHLRIAGYVPNVSSELHDLDSEGKECALAYHSEKLAIAFALLVTPQHRPIRLAKNLRVCVDCHNFTKVFSGVYHRLVIVRDRTRFHHFKEFQCSCNDYW
;
A
#
# COMPACT_ATOMS: atom_id res chain seq x y z
N MET A 1 -22.23 11.67 17.33
CA MET A 1 -22.50 10.23 17.58
C MET A 1 -21.58 9.60 18.63
N ALA A 2 -20.25 9.78 18.59
CA ALA A 2 -19.33 9.19 19.58
C ALA A 2 -19.55 9.60 21.06
N SER A 3 -20.11 10.78 21.36
CA SER A 3 -20.42 11.18 22.76
C SER A 3 -21.72 10.61 23.30
N HIS A 4 -22.68 10.28 22.43
CA HIS A 4 -23.93 9.61 22.82
C HIS A 4 -23.70 8.13 23.16
N LEU A 5 -22.74 7.48 22.48
CA LEU A 5 -22.31 6.10 22.73
C LEU A 5 -21.80 5.87 24.16
N THR A 6 -20.94 6.77 24.65
CA THR A 6 -20.46 6.69 26.03
C THR A 6 -21.62 6.90 27.01
N ARG A 7 -22.50 7.86 26.74
CA ARG A 7 -23.60 8.21 27.66
C ARG A 7 -24.69 7.13 27.76
N ALA A 8 -24.99 6.42 26.67
CA ALA A 8 -26.00 5.36 26.63
C ALA A 8 -25.55 4.05 27.26
N LEU A 9 -24.24 3.74 27.21
CA LEU A 9 -23.68 2.53 27.82
C LEU A 9 -23.34 2.72 29.30
N LEU A 10 -23.17 3.97 29.78
CA LEU A 10 -22.79 4.31 31.16
C LEU A 10 -23.92 4.26 32.20
N SER A 11 -25.17 3.92 31.84
CA SER A 11 -26.25 3.71 32.81
C SER A 11 -26.18 2.31 33.45
N SER A 12 -26.72 2.20 34.67
CA SER A 12 -26.60 1.15 35.70
C SER A 12 -26.61 -0.33 35.23
N PRO A 13 -26.04 -1.27 36.02
CA PRO A 13 -25.99 -2.69 35.66
C PRO A 13 -27.39 -3.31 35.59
N PRO A 14 -27.71 -4.11 34.55
CA PRO A 14 -29.05 -4.63 34.34
C PRO A 14 -29.32 -5.96 35.09
N SER A 15 -30.59 -6.22 35.43
CA SER A 15 -31.11 -7.54 35.87
C SER A 15 -31.08 -8.56 34.72
N SER A 16 -31.21 -9.87 35.00
CA SER A 16 -30.93 -10.95 34.02
C SER A 16 -31.69 -10.85 32.68
N ALA A 17 -32.95 -10.36 32.67
CA ALA A 17 -33.71 -10.13 31.44
C ALA A 17 -33.37 -8.79 30.77
N ALA A 18 -33.08 -7.74 31.56
CA ALA A 18 -32.61 -6.46 31.05
C ALA A 18 -31.22 -6.62 30.40
N ALA A 19 -30.36 -7.50 30.92
CA ALA A 19 -29.00 -7.73 30.45
C ALA A 19 -28.96 -8.22 28.99
N ALA A 20 -29.94 -9.02 28.56
CA ALA A 20 -30.07 -9.48 27.18
C ALA A 20 -30.43 -8.33 26.22
N ALA A 21 -31.38 -7.48 26.61
CA ALA A 21 -31.76 -6.30 25.83
C ALA A 21 -30.63 -5.26 25.77
N THR A 22 -29.92 -5.05 26.88
CA THR A 22 -28.75 -4.16 26.95
C THR A 22 -27.60 -4.69 26.10
N ALA A 23 -27.35 -6.01 26.08
CA ALA A 23 -26.32 -6.63 25.26
C ALA A 23 -26.63 -6.55 23.76
N SER A 24 -27.89 -6.73 23.37
CA SER A 24 -28.34 -6.56 21.98
C SER A 24 -28.21 -5.11 21.49
N ALA A 25 -28.62 -4.15 22.31
CA ALA A 25 -28.44 -2.72 22.02
C ALA A 25 -26.95 -2.34 21.94
N ALA A 26 -26.12 -2.86 22.84
CA ALA A 26 -24.67 -2.68 22.78
C ALA A 26 -24.06 -3.29 21.50
N ALA A 27 -24.54 -4.45 21.05
CA ALA A 27 -24.09 -5.09 19.81
C ALA A 27 -24.36 -4.22 18.57
N ALA A 28 -25.59 -3.69 18.47
CA ALA A 28 -26.00 -2.83 17.36
C ALA A 28 -25.19 -1.52 17.35
N LEU A 29 -25.00 -0.93 18.53
CA LEU A 29 -24.21 0.28 18.70
C LEU A 29 -22.75 0.06 18.30
N LEU A 30 -22.08 -0.96 18.85
CA LEU A 30 -20.69 -1.32 18.51
C LEU A 30 -20.51 -1.59 17.03
N SER A 31 -21.48 -2.26 16.39
CA SER A 31 -21.42 -2.58 14.95
C SER A 31 -21.56 -1.33 14.07
N SER A 32 -22.29 -0.31 14.52
CA SER A 32 -22.46 0.98 13.82
C SER A 32 -21.37 2.01 14.12
N THR A 33 -20.46 1.73 15.06
CA THR A 33 -19.47 2.72 15.50
C THR A 33 -18.32 2.87 14.50
N SER A 34 -17.99 4.12 14.18
CA SER A 34 -16.72 4.45 13.51
C SER A 34 -15.54 4.32 14.49
N PRO A 35 -14.29 4.16 14.00
CA PRO A 35 -13.10 4.06 14.84
C PRO A 35 -13.03 5.21 15.85
N LEU A 36 -12.79 4.86 17.12
CA LEU A 36 -12.75 5.81 18.22
C LEU A 36 -11.31 6.25 18.51
N PRO A 37 -11.10 7.48 19.03
CA PRO A 37 -9.83 7.83 19.63
C PRO A 37 -9.45 6.85 20.75
N ALA A 38 -8.17 6.46 20.83
CA ALA A 38 -7.69 5.42 21.74
C ALA A 38 -8.14 5.60 23.21
N ALA A 39 -8.12 6.85 23.72
CA ALA A 39 -8.56 7.14 25.08
C ALA A 39 -10.04 6.81 25.32
N ARG A 40 -10.91 7.13 24.35
CA ARG A 40 -12.36 6.82 24.43
C ARG A 40 -12.62 5.32 24.31
N PHE A 41 -11.86 4.63 23.47
CA PHE A 41 -11.95 3.18 23.36
C PHE A 41 -11.57 2.49 24.69
N LEU A 42 -10.49 2.92 25.34
CA LEU A 42 -10.05 2.35 26.62
C LEU A 42 -11.05 2.60 27.75
N GLN A 43 -11.70 3.78 27.78
CA GLN A 43 -12.80 4.06 28.72
C GLN A 43 -14.00 3.12 28.48
N LEU A 44 -14.38 2.92 27.22
CA LEU A 44 -15.42 1.98 26.85
C LEU A 44 -15.07 0.54 27.26
N HIS A 45 -13.84 0.09 26.98
CA HIS A 45 -13.35 -1.23 27.37
C HIS A 45 -13.38 -1.43 28.89
N ALA A 46 -12.87 -0.46 29.68
CA ALA A 46 -12.90 -0.53 31.14
C ALA A 46 -14.33 -0.63 31.70
N HIS A 47 -15.27 0.13 31.11
CA HIS A 47 -16.68 0.06 31.49
C HIS A 47 -17.32 -1.29 31.16
N LEU A 48 -17.05 -1.82 29.96
CA LEU A 48 -17.55 -3.12 29.53
C LEU A 48 -17.00 -4.28 30.39
N LEU A 49 -15.75 -4.18 30.84
CA LEU A 49 -15.18 -5.12 31.82
C LEU A 49 -15.86 -5.00 33.18
N ARG A 50 -16.04 -3.79 33.71
CA ARG A 50 -16.66 -3.55 35.02
C ARG A 50 -18.11 -4.00 35.08
N THR A 51 -18.84 -3.87 33.98
CA THR A 51 -20.26 -4.24 33.88
C THR A 51 -20.49 -5.68 33.45
N GLY A 52 -19.44 -6.41 33.05
CA GLY A 52 -19.56 -7.80 32.57
C GLY A 52 -20.32 -7.95 31.25
N LEU A 53 -20.66 -6.85 30.56
CA LEU A 53 -21.51 -6.87 29.36
C LEU A 53 -20.88 -7.67 28.20
N LEU A 54 -19.55 -7.76 28.14
CA LEU A 54 -18.82 -8.55 27.14
C LEU A 54 -18.71 -10.05 27.48
N LEU A 55 -19.07 -10.44 28.70
CA LEU A 55 -19.03 -11.83 29.17
C LEU A 55 -20.42 -12.49 29.18
N LEU A 56 -21.46 -11.74 28.82
CA LEU A 56 -22.81 -12.28 28.74
C LEU A 56 -22.92 -13.27 27.55
N PRO A 57 -23.40 -14.51 27.77
CA PRO A 57 -23.45 -15.56 26.74
C PRO A 57 -24.38 -15.24 25.55
N LEU A 58 -25.22 -14.21 25.68
CA LEU A 58 -26.28 -13.87 24.72
C LEU A 58 -25.86 -12.92 23.59
N ALA A 59 -24.60 -12.49 23.49
CA ALA A 59 -24.18 -11.51 22.45
C ALA A 59 -22.83 -11.79 21.76
N PRO A 60 -22.67 -12.94 21.06
CA PRO A 60 -21.48 -13.22 20.24
C PRO A 60 -21.24 -12.16 19.15
N THR A 61 -22.30 -11.49 18.68
CA THR A 61 -22.23 -10.37 17.73
C THR A 61 -21.62 -9.10 18.35
N ALA A 62 -21.92 -8.80 19.63
CA ALA A 62 -21.34 -7.68 20.36
C ALA A 62 -19.86 -7.89 20.63
N ALA A 63 -19.49 -9.07 21.13
CA ALA A 63 -18.10 -9.45 21.38
C ALA A 63 -17.27 -9.35 20.09
N SER A 64 -17.78 -9.90 18.99
CA SER A 64 -17.10 -9.82 17.71
C SER A 64 -17.01 -8.39 17.15
N ALA A 65 -18.00 -7.53 17.43
CA ALA A 65 -18.00 -6.13 16.97
C ALA A 65 -17.00 -5.31 17.78
N PHE A 66 -16.95 -5.56 19.08
CA PHE A 66 -15.96 -5.00 19.99
C PHE A 66 -14.54 -5.34 19.54
N LEU A 67 -14.24 -6.61 19.21
CA LEU A 67 -12.91 -7.01 18.72
C LEU A 67 -12.51 -6.25 17.44
N SER A 68 -13.44 -6.08 16.50
CA SER A 68 -13.19 -5.33 15.27
C SER A 68 -12.94 -3.84 15.55
N LEU A 69 -13.74 -3.25 16.43
CA LEU A 69 -13.58 -1.86 16.86
C LEU A 69 -12.26 -1.64 17.61
N ALA A 70 -11.85 -2.59 18.46
CA ALA A 70 -10.58 -2.55 19.19
C ALA A 70 -9.40 -2.49 18.22
N ALA A 71 -9.42 -3.36 17.22
CA ALA A 71 -8.37 -3.47 16.23
C ALA A 71 -8.29 -2.21 15.33
N ALA A 72 -9.44 -1.58 15.04
CA ALA A 72 -9.50 -0.34 14.26
C ALA A 72 -9.19 0.94 15.06
N SER A 73 -9.45 0.95 16.37
CA SER A 73 -9.36 2.16 17.22
C SER A 73 -8.03 2.27 17.98
N LEU A 74 -7.28 1.17 18.10
CA LEU A 74 -6.03 1.12 18.85
C LEU A 74 -4.83 0.79 17.94
N PRO A 75 -3.63 1.35 18.23
CA PRO A 75 -2.40 0.86 17.63
C PRO A 75 -2.15 -0.60 18.02
N SER A 76 -1.52 -1.40 17.14
CA SER A 76 -1.45 -2.87 17.27
C SER A 76 -0.91 -3.36 18.62
N HIS A 77 0.12 -2.71 19.16
CA HIS A 77 0.71 -3.05 20.47
C HIS A 77 -0.26 -2.90 21.65
N ARG A 78 -1.30 -2.05 21.53
CA ARG A 78 -2.37 -1.90 22.53
C ARG A 78 -3.61 -2.70 22.19
N ALA A 79 -3.89 -2.90 20.90
CA ALA A 79 -5.01 -3.72 20.44
C ALA A 79 -4.81 -5.18 20.83
N LEU A 80 -3.62 -5.75 20.61
CA LEU A 80 -3.37 -7.18 20.80
C LEU A 80 -3.69 -7.67 22.24
N PRO A 81 -3.22 -7.04 23.33
CA PRO A 81 -3.56 -7.47 24.68
C PRO A 81 -5.07 -7.49 24.95
N VAL A 82 -5.81 -6.48 24.46
CA VAL A 82 -7.27 -6.41 24.59
C VAL A 82 -7.93 -7.57 23.85
N LEU A 83 -7.52 -7.82 22.60
CA LEU A 83 -8.03 -8.90 21.78
C LEU A 83 -7.78 -10.28 22.42
N LEU A 84 -6.55 -10.52 22.90
CA LEU A 84 -6.17 -11.78 23.53
C LEU A 84 -6.89 -11.99 24.87
N HIS A 85 -7.04 -10.94 25.67
CA HIS A 85 -7.78 -11.00 26.94
C HIS A 85 -9.23 -11.39 26.71
N HIS A 86 -9.91 -10.80 25.71
CA HIS A 86 -11.27 -11.17 25.37
C HIS A 86 -11.42 -12.61 24.91
N LEU A 87 -10.52 -13.08 24.03
CA LEU A 87 -10.52 -14.47 23.60
C LEU A 87 -10.23 -15.46 24.73
N ALA A 88 -9.51 -15.05 25.78
CA ALA A 88 -9.28 -15.89 26.96
C ALA A 88 -10.51 -16.00 27.86
N LEU A 89 -11.28 -14.91 28.01
CA LEU A 89 -12.45 -14.89 28.88
C LEU A 89 -13.72 -15.47 28.23
N ALA A 90 -13.85 -15.40 26.91
CA ALA A 90 -15.03 -15.84 26.18
C ALA A 90 -14.64 -16.64 24.91
N PRO A 91 -14.10 -17.87 25.06
CA PRO A 91 -13.60 -18.67 23.93
C PRO A 91 -14.70 -19.03 22.92
N GLU A 92 -15.97 -19.10 23.34
CA GLU A 92 -17.13 -19.34 22.47
C GLU A 92 -17.42 -18.16 21.51
N THR A 93 -16.87 -16.98 21.77
CA THR A 93 -17.13 -15.75 20.99
C THR A 93 -16.13 -15.53 19.85
N LEU A 94 -15.71 -16.60 19.18
CA LEU A 94 -14.75 -16.51 18.08
C LEU A 94 -15.29 -15.65 16.95
N PRO A 95 -14.51 -14.67 16.45
CA PRO A 95 -14.94 -13.85 15.32
C PRO A 95 -15.22 -14.73 14.09
N SER A 96 -16.18 -14.30 13.27
CA SER A 96 -16.37 -14.89 11.94
C SER A 96 -15.12 -14.70 11.09
N THR A 97 -14.93 -15.51 10.06
CA THR A 97 -13.77 -15.42 9.15
C THR A 97 -13.59 -14.02 8.57
N PHE A 98 -14.70 -13.35 8.20
CA PHE A 98 -14.67 -11.98 7.72
C PHE A 98 -14.09 -10.99 8.75
N ARG A 99 -14.53 -11.09 10.00
CA ARG A 99 -14.08 -10.20 11.08
C ARG A 99 -12.66 -10.53 11.53
N LEU A 100 -12.29 -11.80 11.54
CA LEU A 100 -10.90 -12.23 11.69
C LEU A 100 -10.01 -11.55 10.65
N ASN A 101 -10.39 -11.58 9.37
CA ASN A 101 -9.64 -10.93 8.30
C ASN A 101 -9.57 -9.40 8.44
N ALA A 102 -10.60 -8.76 8.99
CA ALA A 102 -10.57 -7.34 9.29
C ALA A 102 -9.57 -7.01 10.41
N ILE A 103 -9.60 -7.78 11.50
CA ILE A 103 -8.68 -7.64 12.64
C ILE A 103 -7.23 -7.88 12.21
N LEU A 104 -6.98 -8.94 11.42
CA LEU A 104 -5.62 -9.26 10.94
C LEU A 104 -5.02 -8.13 10.10
N ARG A 105 -5.83 -7.44 9.28
CA ARG A 105 -5.36 -6.30 8.48
C ARG A 105 -5.01 -5.06 9.30
N SER A 106 -5.64 -4.87 10.45
CA SER A 106 -5.36 -3.71 11.32
C SER A 106 -4.21 -3.97 12.31
N LEU A 107 -3.79 -5.23 12.47
CA LEU A 107 -2.63 -5.59 13.28
C LEU A 107 -1.34 -5.53 12.45
N ARG A 108 -0.24 -5.12 13.09
CA ARG A 108 1.08 -5.05 12.46
C ARG A 108 1.89 -6.33 12.70
N GLY A 109 2.65 -6.75 11.69
CA GLY A 109 3.80 -7.66 11.82
C GLY A 109 3.53 -8.89 12.70
N PRO A 110 4.25 -9.02 13.84
CA PRO A 110 4.14 -10.18 14.72
C PRO A 110 2.82 -10.27 15.48
N ASP A 111 2.10 -9.16 15.66
CA ASP A 111 0.86 -9.14 16.44
C ASP A 111 -0.28 -9.85 15.70
N ALA A 112 -0.34 -9.71 14.38
CA ALA A 112 -1.29 -10.44 13.53
C ALA A 112 -1.08 -11.96 13.65
N LEU A 113 0.18 -12.42 13.62
CA LEU A 113 0.52 -13.83 13.78
C LEU A 113 0.17 -14.36 15.17
N ARG A 114 0.47 -13.61 16.23
CA ARG A 114 0.11 -13.98 17.62
C ARG A 114 -1.39 -14.10 17.78
N PHE A 115 -2.15 -13.15 17.25
CA PHE A 115 -3.60 -13.18 17.29
C PHE A 115 -4.16 -14.40 16.52
N LEU A 116 -3.68 -14.65 15.30
CA LEU A 116 -4.08 -15.82 14.51
C LEU A 116 -3.76 -17.13 15.25
N ARG A 117 -2.58 -17.24 15.85
CA ARG A 117 -2.18 -18.43 16.63
C ARG A 117 -3.16 -18.68 17.78
N ARG A 118 -3.53 -17.63 18.53
CA ARG A 118 -4.50 -17.76 19.62
C ARG A 118 -5.89 -18.15 19.12
N ALA A 119 -6.36 -17.53 18.04
CA ALA A 119 -7.63 -17.90 17.43
C ALA A 119 -7.63 -19.38 16.97
N ARG A 120 -6.50 -19.86 16.47
CA ARG A 120 -6.30 -21.24 16.02
C ARG A 120 -6.35 -22.25 17.17
N GLU A 121 -5.70 -21.96 18.30
CA GLU A 121 -5.76 -22.76 19.53
C GLU A 121 -7.20 -22.93 20.03
N LEU A 122 -8.04 -21.92 19.84
CA LEU A 122 -9.45 -21.93 20.20
C LEU A 122 -10.37 -22.55 19.12
N GLY A 123 -9.81 -23.04 18.01
CA GLY A 123 -10.56 -23.71 16.94
C GLY A 123 -10.88 -22.85 15.71
N ARG A 124 -10.52 -21.56 15.67
CA ARG A 124 -10.68 -20.72 14.47
C ARG A 124 -9.35 -20.61 13.69
N ARG A 125 -9.17 -21.51 12.71
CA ARG A 125 -7.94 -21.61 11.91
C ARG A 125 -7.72 -20.49 10.89
N GLY A 126 -8.81 -19.90 10.38
CA GLY A 126 -8.78 -18.97 9.25
C GLY A 126 -8.90 -19.70 7.91
N ASN A 127 -8.90 -18.95 6.82
CA ASN A 127 -8.88 -19.50 5.44
C ASN A 127 -7.60 -19.09 4.71
N ALA A 128 -7.42 -19.54 3.47
CA ALA A 128 -6.31 -19.15 2.60
C ALA A 128 -6.08 -17.61 2.58
N PHE A 129 -7.17 -16.85 2.54
CA PHE A 129 -7.12 -15.39 2.57
C PHE A 129 -6.69 -14.82 3.94
N SER A 130 -7.06 -15.42 5.07
CA SER A 130 -6.52 -15.06 6.39
C SER A 130 -5.00 -15.24 6.43
N LEU A 131 -4.51 -16.36 5.88
CA LEU A 131 -3.10 -16.71 5.87
C LEU A 131 -2.30 -15.77 4.96
N SER A 132 -2.83 -15.41 3.78
CA SER A 132 -2.18 -14.46 2.86
C SER A 132 -1.99 -13.07 3.51
N ILE A 133 -2.98 -12.58 4.27
CA ILE A 133 -2.85 -11.33 5.03
C ILE A 133 -1.67 -11.42 6.00
N VAL A 134 -1.57 -12.48 6.81
CA VAL A 134 -0.51 -12.59 7.83
C VAL A 134 0.87 -12.80 7.18
N LEU A 135 0.95 -13.55 6.08
CA LEU A 135 2.17 -13.73 5.30
C LEU A 135 2.72 -12.40 4.77
N GLY A 136 1.85 -11.48 4.32
CA GLY A 136 2.25 -10.13 3.86
C GLY A 136 2.93 -9.28 4.95
N HIS A 137 2.73 -9.62 6.23
CA HIS A 137 3.34 -8.96 7.37
C HIS A 137 4.62 -9.65 7.88
N CYS A 138 4.98 -10.81 7.33
CA CYS A 138 6.13 -11.58 7.78
C CYS A 138 7.44 -10.98 7.29
N ARG A 139 8.31 -10.64 8.25
CA ARG A 139 9.68 -10.15 8.01
C ARG A 139 10.74 -11.06 8.63
N ALA A 140 10.31 -12.12 9.31
CA ALA A 140 11.20 -13.09 9.94
C ALA A 140 10.92 -14.48 9.36
N LEU A 141 12.00 -15.17 8.96
CA LEU A 141 11.92 -16.45 8.27
C LEU A 141 11.21 -17.52 9.09
N ALA A 142 11.40 -17.52 10.42
CA ALA A 142 10.71 -18.44 11.33
C ALA A 142 9.18 -18.32 11.24
N HIS A 143 8.66 -17.09 11.10
CA HIS A 143 7.22 -16.85 10.97
C HIS A 143 6.68 -17.30 9.61
N ALA A 144 7.41 -17.03 8.52
CA ALA A 144 7.04 -17.49 7.19
C ALA A 144 6.99 -19.03 7.12
N ARG A 145 8.01 -19.71 7.67
CA ARG A 145 8.06 -21.18 7.75
C ARG A 145 6.92 -21.75 8.60
N GLN A 146 6.63 -21.13 9.74
CA GLN A 146 5.51 -21.57 10.59
C GLN A 146 4.17 -21.46 9.87
N LEU A 147 3.92 -20.34 9.17
CA LEU A 147 2.68 -20.17 8.41
C LEU A 147 2.61 -21.10 7.20
N HIS A 148 3.72 -21.31 6.50
CA HIS A 148 3.77 -22.27 5.40
C HIS A 148 3.47 -23.70 5.89
N ALA A 149 4.04 -24.11 7.03
CA ALA A 149 3.71 -25.39 7.65
C ALA A 149 2.21 -25.50 8.01
N ASN A 150 1.58 -24.40 8.47
CA ASN A 150 0.14 -24.39 8.71
C ASN A 150 -0.68 -24.55 7.41
N VAL A 151 -0.28 -23.88 6.32
CA VAL A 151 -0.92 -24.03 5.00
C VAL A 151 -0.97 -25.50 4.59
N VAL A 152 0.19 -26.18 4.67
CA VAL A 152 0.33 -27.59 4.31
C VAL A 152 -0.45 -28.50 5.26
N ALA A 153 -0.28 -28.32 6.58
CA ALA A 153 -0.91 -29.18 7.59
C ALA A 153 -2.44 -29.07 7.62
N GLU A 154 -3.00 -27.93 7.22
CA GLU A 154 -4.44 -27.70 7.15
C GLU A 154 -5.04 -28.06 5.78
N GLY A 155 -4.21 -28.51 4.83
CA GLY A 155 -4.66 -28.92 3.50
C GLY A 155 -5.19 -27.76 2.65
N HIS A 156 -4.77 -26.53 2.91
CA HIS A 156 -5.11 -25.41 2.03
C HIS A 156 -4.37 -25.59 0.71
N SER A 157 -5.10 -25.93 -0.36
CA SER A 157 -4.54 -25.86 -1.71
C SER A 157 -4.18 -24.40 -2.00
N PRO A 158 -2.91 -24.06 -2.24
CA PRO A 158 -2.52 -22.68 -2.46
C PRO A 158 -3.14 -22.20 -3.78
N ASP A 159 -4.11 -21.30 -3.68
CA ASP A 159 -4.57 -20.51 -4.81
C ASP A 159 -3.47 -19.53 -5.24
N ALA A 160 -3.63 -18.89 -6.41
CA ALA A 160 -2.63 -17.97 -6.95
C ALA A 160 -2.25 -16.87 -5.94
N LEU A 161 -3.23 -16.38 -5.15
CA LEU A 161 -3.03 -15.36 -4.13
C LEU A 161 -2.16 -15.87 -2.96
N LEU A 162 -2.50 -17.02 -2.38
CA LEU A 162 -1.77 -17.60 -1.26
C LEU A 162 -0.36 -18.00 -1.66
N ALA A 163 -0.20 -18.61 -2.83
CA ALA A 163 1.11 -18.95 -3.39
C ALA A 163 1.98 -17.71 -3.59
N THR A 164 1.45 -16.67 -4.23
CA THR A 164 2.14 -15.38 -4.42
C THR A 164 2.52 -14.74 -3.08
N SER A 165 1.63 -14.84 -2.08
CA SER A 165 1.90 -14.32 -0.72
C SER A 165 3.01 -15.09 -0.01
N LEU A 166 3.07 -16.42 -0.19
CA LEU A 166 4.16 -17.25 0.32
C LEU A 166 5.50 -16.87 -0.33
N VAL A 167 5.56 -16.80 -1.66
CA VAL A 167 6.76 -16.37 -2.41
C VAL A 167 7.22 -15.00 -1.92
N SER A 168 6.32 -14.02 -1.82
CA SER A 168 6.60 -12.67 -1.34
C SER A 168 7.11 -12.65 0.11
N SER A 169 6.56 -13.50 0.99
CA SER A 169 6.99 -13.57 2.39
C SER A 169 8.40 -14.16 2.54
N TYR A 170 8.73 -15.23 1.81
CA TYR A 170 10.09 -15.80 1.79
C TYR A 170 11.09 -14.82 1.19
N ALA A 171 10.70 -14.15 0.11
CA ALA A 171 11.47 -13.09 -0.53
C ALA A 171 11.80 -11.97 0.47
N ALA A 172 10.80 -11.46 1.18
CA ALA A 172 10.97 -10.41 2.19
C ALA A 172 11.83 -10.84 3.39
N CYS A 173 12.00 -12.14 3.61
CA CYS A 173 12.86 -12.72 4.65
C CYS A 173 14.28 -13.07 4.15
N GLY A 174 14.59 -12.81 2.88
CA GLY A 174 15.91 -13.11 2.29
C GLY A 174 16.12 -14.56 1.83
N ASP A 175 15.09 -15.42 1.90
CA ASP A 175 15.17 -16.84 1.52
C ASP A 175 14.63 -17.03 0.09
N GLY A 176 15.40 -16.58 -0.90
CA GLY A 176 15.02 -16.64 -2.31
C GLY A 176 14.88 -18.08 -2.84
N ASP A 177 15.59 -19.05 -2.26
CA ASP A 177 15.52 -20.45 -2.69
C ASP A 177 14.19 -21.09 -2.27
N SER A 178 13.74 -20.84 -1.03
CA SER A 178 12.41 -21.28 -0.61
C SER A 178 11.30 -20.58 -1.39
N ALA A 179 11.48 -19.29 -1.71
CA ALA A 179 10.55 -18.56 -2.58
C ALA A 179 10.45 -19.21 -3.98
N ARG A 180 11.59 -19.63 -4.55
CA ARG A 180 11.62 -20.32 -5.84
C ARG A 180 10.93 -21.68 -5.81
N LYS A 181 11.14 -22.48 -4.76
CA LYS A 181 10.45 -23.79 -4.61
C LYS A 181 8.93 -23.64 -4.59
N VAL A 182 8.43 -22.70 -3.81
CA VAL A 182 6.98 -22.42 -3.77
C VAL A 182 6.46 -21.99 -5.14
N PHE A 183 7.21 -21.16 -5.85
CA PHE A 183 6.87 -20.73 -7.21
C PHE A 183 6.86 -21.90 -8.22
N ASP A 184 7.81 -22.83 -8.11
CA ASP A 184 7.87 -24.02 -8.95
C ASP A 184 6.72 -24.99 -8.68
N GLU A 185 6.17 -25.02 -7.47
CA GLU A 185 5.01 -25.85 -7.12
C GLU A 185 3.66 -25.21 -7.54
N MET A 186 3.65 -23.96 -8.03
CA MET A 186 2.42 -23.29 -8.47
C MET A 186 1.83 -23.96 -9.71
N PRO A 187 0.53 -24.33 -9.69
CA PRO A 187 -0.13 -24.97 -10.84
C PRO A 187 -0.31 -23.98 -12.01
N VAL A 188 -0.53 -22.71 -11.70
CA VAL A 188 -0.64 -21.61 -12.66
C VAL A 188 0.26 -20.48 -12.20
N ARG A 189 1.15 -20.00 -13.07
CA ARG A 189 2.08 -18.90 -12.79
C ARG A 189 1.67 -17.71 -13.65
N ASP A 190 0.82 -16.87 -13.08
CA ASP A 190 0.42 -15.63 -13.72
C ASP A 190 1.53 -14.58 -13.68
N THR A 191 1.35 -13.51 -14.45
CA THR A 191 2.31 -12.40 -14.52
C THR A 191 2.62 -11.80 -13.14
N ILE A 192 1.65 -11.82 -12.22
CA ILE A 192 1.83 -11.33 -10.84
C ILE A 192 2.84 -12.21 -10.10
N ALA A 193 2.71 -13.53 -10.16
CA ALA A 193 3.65 -14.46 -9.53
C ALA A 193 5.08 -14.29 -10.05
N TRP A 194 5.23 -14.13 -11.38
CA TRP A 194 6.53 -13.85 -12.01
C TRP A 194 7.12 -12.54 -11.52
N ASN A 195 6.33 -11.46 -11.48
CA ASN A 195 6.75 -10.14 -10.99
C ASN A 195 7.20 -10.17 -9.53
N VAL A 196 6.53 -10.97 -8.69
CA VAL A 196 6.94 -11.18 -7.30
C VAL A 196 8.28 -11.91 -7.22
N LEU A 197 8.52 -12.93 -8.06
CA LEU A 197 9.79 -13.64 -8.10
C LEU A 197 10.94 -12.78 -8.64
N ILE A 198 10.71 -11.99 -9.68
CA ILE A 198 11.69 -11.01 -10.20
C ILE A 198 12.06 -10.01 -9.10
N THR A 199 11.06 -9.43 -8.43
CA THR A 199 11.27 -8.52 -7.30
C THR A 199 12.06 -9.19 -6.17
N CYS A 200 11.79 -10.46 -5.87
CA CYS A 200 12.52 -11.25 -4.88
C CYS A 200 14.01 -11.34 -5.21
N TYR A 201 14.33 -11.77 -6.42
CA TYR A 201 15.72 -11.96 -6.85
C TYR A 201 16.49 -10.64 -6.88
N THR A 202 15.87 -9.56 -7.39
CA THR A 202 16.48 -8.23 -7.39
C THR A 202 16.78 -7.74 -5.98
N ARG A 203 15.85 -7.92 -5.02
CA ARG A 203 16.05 -7.52 -3.62
C ARG A 203 17.11 -8.34 -2.89
N ASN A 204 17.20 -9.64 -3.19
CA ASN A 204 18.14 -10.56 -2.55
C ASN A 204 19.52 -10.56 -3.23
N ARG A 205 19.85 -9.50 -3.99
CA ARG A 205 21.13 -9.34 -4.71
C ARG A 205 21.42 -10.46 -5.72
N ARG A 206 20.39 -11.19 -6.15
CA ARG A 206 20.44 -12.20 -7.21
C ARG A 206 19.98 -11.63 -8.54
N THR A 207 20.39 -10.39 -8.84
CA THR A 207 19.92 -9.62 -9.98
C THR A 207 20.15 -10.33 -11.32
N LYS A 208 21.27 -11.06 -11.47
CA LYS A 208 21.53 -11.90 -12.65
C LYS A 208 20.50 -13.00 -12.84
N ASP A 209 20.05 -13.63 -11.76
CA ASP A 209 19.00 -14.64 -11.83
C ASP A 209 17.65 -14.01 -12.14
N ALA A 210 17.40 -12.77 -11.68
CA ALA A 210 16.20 -12.01 -12.00
C ALA A 210 16.07 -11.77 -13.50
N LEU A 211 17.17 -11.39 -14.17
CA LEU A 211 17.17 -11.16 -15.62
C LEU A 211 16.88 -12.45 -16.42
N LYS A 212 17.41 -13.60 -15.97
CA LYS A 212 17.10 -14.91 -16.60
C LYS A 212 15.63 -15.28 -16.54
N LEU A 213 14.87 -14.72 -15.59
CA LEU A 213 13.43 -15.00 -15.49
C LEU A 213 12.65 -14.41 -16.67
N PHE A 214 13.16 -13.39 -17.37
CA PHE A 214 12.50 -12.82 -18.54
C PHE A 214 12.32 -13.87 -19.65
N ASP A 215 13.39 -14.59 -20.00
CA ASP A 215 13.35 -15.63 -21.02
C ASP A 215 12.55 -16.85 -20.53
N ALA A 216 12.70 -17.21 -19.25
CA ALA A 216 11.95 -18.32 -18.65
C ALA A 216 10.43 -18.07 -18.63
N MET A 217 10.03 -16.81 -18.42
CA MET A 217 8.64 -16.38 -18.45
C MET A 217 8.05 -16.48 -19.86
N ARG A 218 8.82 -16.13 -20.90
CA ARG A 218 8.38 -16.19 -22.31
C ARG A 218 8.36 -17.60 -22.91
N GLY A 219 9.24 -18.50 -22.46
CA GLY A 219 9.49 -19.79 -23.11
C GLY A 219 9.00 -21.05 -22.39
N GLY A 220 8.43 -20.94 -21.19
CA GLY A 220 8.04 -22.11 -20.37
C GLY A 220 6.64 -22.65 -20.65
N GLU A 221 6.41 -23.95 -20.36
CA GLU A 221 5.08 -24.60 -20.43
C GLU A 221 4.03 -23.92 -19.52
N ASN A 222 4.47 -23.24 -18.45
CA ASN A 222 3.67 -22.40 -17.56
C ASN A 222 4.20 -20.95 -17.56
N GLY A 223 4.65 -20.48 -18.71
CA GLY A 223 5.08 -19.09 -18.93
C GLY A 223 3.90 -18.11 -18.90
N ALA A 224 4.22 -16.83 -18.90
CA ALA A 224 3.26 -15.74 -19.04
C ALA A 224 3.89 -14.66 -19.93
N GLU A 225 3.10 -13.79 -20.54
CA GLU A 225 3.68 -12.65 -21.27
C GLU A 225 4.15 -11.56 -20.29
N PRO A 226 5.42 -11.10 -20.41
CA PRO A 226 5.90 -9.93 -19.67
C PRO A 226 5.02 -8.71 -19.94
N ASP A 227 4.52 -8.10 -18.88
CA ASP A 227 3.74 -6.85 -18.91
C ASP A 227 4.63 -5.61 -18.69
N ASP A 228 3.99 -4.43 -18.67
CA ASP A 228 4.64 -3.15 -18.38
C ASP A 228 5.35 -3.16 -17.01
N VAL A 229 4.72 -3.73 -16.00
CA VAL A 229 5.30 -3.90 -14.66
C VAL A 229 6.55 -4.78 -14.71
N THR A 230 6.51 -5.88 -15.46
CA THR A 230 7.63 -6.80 -15.65
C THR A 230 8.83 -6.07 -16.26
N CYS A 231 8.58 -5.28 -17.32
CA CYS A 231 9.60 -4.50 -18.00
C CYS A 231 10.26 -3.48 -17.04
N ILE A 232 9.45 -2.76 -16.25
CA ILE A 232 9.95 -1.82 -15.24
C ILE A 232 10.85 -2.52 -14.21
N LEU A 233 10.42 -3.67 -13.69
CA LEU A 233 11.19 -4.42 -12.69
C LEU A 233 12.53 -4.92 -13.25
N LEU A 234 12.55 -5.39 -14.50
CA LEU A 234 13.76 -5.84 -15.18
C LEU A 234 14.70 -4.69 -15.52
N LEU A 235 14.19 -3.54 -15.97
CA LEU A 235 15.00 -2.34 -16.20
C LEU A 235 15.65 -1.84 -14.90
N GLN A 236 14.90 -1.84 -13.78
CA GLN A 236 15.46 -1.52 -12.45
C GLN A 236 16.57 -2.49 -12.04
N ALA A 237 16.39 -3.77 -12.34
CA ALA A 237 17.42 -4.79 -12.14
C ALA A 237 18.66 -4.52 -13.01
N CYS A 238 18.48 -4.12 -14.27
CA CYS A 238 19.57 -3.75 -15.17
C CYS A 238 20.36 -2.54 -14.65
N THR A 239 19.68 -1.48 -14.20
CA THR A 239 20.34 -0.31 -13.58
C THR A 239 21.17 -0.71 -12.37
N SER A 240 20.67 -1.64 -11.55
CA SER A 240 21.38 -2.12 -10.35
C SER A 240 22.60 -2.97 -10.67
N LEU A 241 22.62 -3.64 -11.84
CA LEU A 241 23.69 -4.55 -12.25
C LEU A 241 24.67 -3.90 -13.25
N GLY A 242 24.30 -2.78 -13.87
CA GLY A 242 25.02 -2.20 -15.01
C GLY A 242 24.87 -3.02 -16.29
N ALA A 243 23.76 -3.74 -16.47
CA ALA A 243 23.54 -4.64 -17.62
C ALA A 243 22.86 -3.90 -18.79
N LEU A 244 23.61 -3.02 -19.47
CA LEU A 244 23.08 -2.18 -20.56
C LEU A 244 22.48 -3.00 -21.71
N ASP A 245 23.22 -3.98 -22.23
CA ASP A 245 22.77 -4.80 -23.37
C ASP A 245 21.46 -5.55 -23.09
N PHE A 246 21.23 -5.94 -21.84
CA PHE A 246 19.97 -6.58 -21.45
C PHE A 246 18.85 -5.54 -21.27
N GLY A 247 19.19 -4.38 -20.70
CA GLY A 247 18.26 -3.25 -20.57
C GLY A 247 17.73 -2.80 -21.93
N GLU A 248 18.58 -2.72 -22.95
CA GLU A 248 18.18 -2.39 -24.33
C GLU A 248 17.20 -3.41 -24.91
N LYS A 249 17.44 -4.71 -24.70
CA LYS A 249 16.51 -5.78 -25.13
C LYS A 249 15.15 -5.68 -24.45
N VAL A 250 15.13 -5.42 -23.15
CA VAL A 250 13.87 -5.23 -22.41
C VAL A 250 13.15 -3.96 -22.86
N TRP A 251 13.90 -2.89 -23.14
CA TRP A 251 13.35 -1.64 -23.65
C TRP A 251 12.74 -1.80 -25.04
N GLU A 252 13.43 -2.45 -25.98
CA GLU A 252 12.92 -2.77 -27.31
C GLU A 252 11.63 -3.59 -27.22
N TYR A 253 11.63 -4.65 -26.40
CA TYR A 253 10.42 -5.42 -26.13
C TYR A 253 9.29 -4.53 -25.58
N ALA A 254 9.58 -3.66 -24.62
CA ALA A 254 8.60 -2.75 -24.05
C ALA A 254 8.02 -1.80 -25.11
N VAL A 255 8.84 -1.26 -26.01
CA VAL A 255 8.37 -0.39 -27.10
C VAL A 255 7.47 -1.17 -28.06
N ASP A 256 7.89 -2.36 -28.49
CA ASP A 256 7.13 -3.20 -29.43
C ASP A 256 5.76 -3.59 -28.89
N HIS A 257 5.64 -3.77 -27.58
CA HIS A 257 4.38 -4.13 -26.90
C HIS A 257 3.60 -2.91 -26.40
N GLY A 258 4.05 -1.68 -26.72
CA GLY A 258 3.37 -0.44 -26.35
C GLY A 258 3.54 0.00 -24.90
N TYR A 259 4.46 -0.62 -24.15
CA TYR A 259 4.83 -0.25 -22.78
C TYR A 259 5.88 0.88 -22.73
N GLY A 260 6.66 1.07 -23.80
CA GLY A 260 7.80 2.01 -23.85
C GLY A 260 7.44 3.46 -24.16
N ALA A 261 6.17 3.82 -24.32
CA ALA A 261 5.79 5.17 -24.72
C ALA A 261 4.56 5.71 -23.98
N ASP A 262 4.67 6.97 -23.54
CA ASP A 262 3.58 7.88 -23.19
C ASP A 262 2.67 8.22 -24.41
N ALA A 263 2.52 7.31 -25.38
CA ALA A 263 1.63 7.45 -26.53
C ALA A 263 0.16 7.16 -26.17
N SER A 264 -0.12 6.72 -24.93
CA SER A 264 -1.46 6.40 -24.47
C SER A 264 -2.40 7.61 -24.39
N HIS A 265 -1.86 8.83 -24.25
CA HIS A 265 -2.69 10.02 -24.13
C HIS A 265 -3.05 10.61 -25.52
N PRO A 266 -4.35 10.68 -25.90
CA PRO A 266 -4.77 11.15 -27.23
C PRO A 266 -4.27 12.55 -27.60
N ARG A 267 -4.03 13.40 -26.59
CA ARG A 267 -3.58 14.79 -26.74
C ARG A 267 -2.08 14.98 -26.48
N LYS A 268 -1.25 13.94 -26.60
CA LYS A 268 0.20 14.00 -26.33
C LYS A 268 0.85 15.19 -27.04
N ALA A 269 0.65 15.32 -28.36
CA ALA A 269 1.25 16.40 -29.15
C ALA A 269 0.93 17.79 -28.58
N GLU A 270 -0.35 18.06 -28.28
CA GLU A 270 -0.79 19.33 -27.67
C GLU A 270 -0.14 19.59 -26.30
N ILE A 271 0.01 18.56 -25.47
CA ILE A 271 0.61 18.69 -24.14
C ILE A 271 2.09 19.08 -24.25
N TYR A 272 2.83 18.41 -25.13
CA TYR A 272 4.26 18.70 -25.35
C TYR A 272 4.44 20.11 -25.94
N GLU A 273 3.65 20.48 -26.95
CA GLU A 273 3.67 21.83 -27.53
C GLU A 273 3.34 22.90 -26.49
N LYS A 274 2.33 22.65 -25.63
CA LYS A 274 1.99 23.58 -24.56
C LYS A 274 3.10 23.69 -23.51
N LEU A 275 3.77 22.59 -23.20
CA LEU A 275 4.91 22.61 -22.29
C LEU A 275 6.09 23.39 -22.87
N ASP A 276 6.34 23.28 -24.17
CA ASP A 276 7.37 24.08 -24.86
C ASP A 276 7.05 25.58 -24.82
N GLU A 277 5.77 25.96 -25.00
CA GLU A 277 5.30 27.35 -24.82
C GLU A 277 5.55 27.83 -23.38
N ILE A 278 5.16 27.04 -22.38
CA ILE A 278 5.38 27.36 -20.96
C ILE A 278 6.88 27.52 -20.69
N ASN A 279 7.72 26.59 -21.13
CA ASN A 279 9.17 26.65 -20.94
C ASN A 279 9.77 27.94 -21.52
N LYS A 280 9.31 28.39 -22.71
CA LYS A 280 9.72 29.67 -23.31
C LYS A 280 9.31 30.87 -22.43
N HIS A 281 8.05 30.94 -21.99
CA HIS A 281 7.57 32.03 -21.15
C HIS A 281 8.30 32.11 -19.80
N LEU A 282 8.54 30.96 -19.17
CA LEU A 282 9.21 30.90 -17.88
C LEU A 282 10.69 31.31 -18.00
N ARG A 283 11.38 30.90 -19.08
CA ARG A 283 12.76 31.36 -19.36
C ARG A 283 12.83 32.88 -19.49
N ILE A 284 11.88 33.50 -20.19
CA ILE A 284 11.77 34.97 -20.29
C ILE A 284 11.55 35.59 -18.90
N ALA A 285 10.77 34.93 -18.03
CA ALA A 285 10.54 35.36 -16.66
C ALA A 285 11.70 35.05 -15.68
N GLY A 286 12.85 34.54 -16.17
CA GLY A 286 14.04 34.28 -15.37
C GLY A 286 14.15 32.89 -14.75
N TYR A 287 13.32 31.93 -15.14
CA TYR A 287 13.50 30.53 -14.76
C TYR A 287 14.71 29.92 -15.47
N VAL A 288 15.63 29.36 -14.68
CA VAL A 288 16.81 28.64 -15.17
C VAL A 288 16.73 27.18 -14.68
N PRO A 289 16.80 26.19 -15.59
CA PRO A 289 16.80 24.78 -15.20
C PRO A 289 17.95 24.45 -14.26
N ASN A 290 17.66 23.75 -13.16
CA ASN A 290 18.69 23.32 -12.23
C ASN A 290 19.22 21.93 -12.61
N VAL A 291 20.24 21.88 -13.47
CA VAL A 291 20.88 20.64 -13.98
C VAL A 291 21.38 19.69 -12.90
N SER A 292 21.66 20.18 -11.68
CA SER A 292 22.02 19.30 -10.55
C SER A 292 20.86 18.42 -10.07
N SER A 293 19.63 18.75 -10.45
CA SER A 293 18.44 17.92 -10.21
C SER A 293 18.39 16.67 -11.11
N GLU A 294 19.22 16.63 -12.15
CA GLU A 294 19.35 15.48 -13.06
C GLU A 294 20.64 14.69 -12.75
N LEU A 295 20.44 13.47 -12.28
CA LEU A 295 21.49 12.59 -11.77
C LEU A 295 22.05 11.65 -12.84
N HIS A 296 21.39 11.53 -13.99
CA HIS A 296 21.91 10.73 -15.09
C HIS A 296 23.24 11.30 -15.62
N ASP A 297 24.09 10.41 -16.12
CA ASP A 297 25.38 10.76 -16.73
C ASP A 297 25.15 11.24 -18.17
N LEU A 298 24.62 12.45 -18.27
CA LEU A 298 24.37 13.18 -19.51
C LEU A 298 25.22 14.45 -19.52
N ASP A 299 25.50 14.96 -20.72
CA ASP A 299 26.04 16.30 -20.86
C ASP A 299 25.03 17.36 -20.38
N SER A 300 25.49 18.60 -20.21
CA SER A 300 24.64 19.69 -19.68
C SER A 300 23.37 19.89 -20.51
N GLU A 301 23.47 19.77 -21.84
CA GLU A 301 22.33 19.91 -22.75
C GLU A 301 21.33 18.77 -22.62
N GLY A 302 21.81 17.52 -22.53
CA GLY A 302 20.97 16.35 -22.27
C GLY A 302 20.27 16.42 -20.92
N LYS A 303 20.94 16.92 -19.88
CA LYS A 303 20.31 17.15 -18.56
C LYS A 303 19.20 18.19 -18.63
N GLU A 304 19.42 19.30 -19.32
CA GLU A 304 18.36 20.31 -19.50
C GLU A 304 17.16 19.76 -20.26
N CYS A 305 17.41 18.96 -21.31
CA CYS A 305 16.36 18.30 -22.08
C CYS A 305 15.52 17.35 -21.20
N ALA A 306 16.17 16.51 -20.39
CA ALA A 306 15.49 15.61 -19.47
C ALA A 306 14.62 16.36 -18.44
N LEU A 307 15.16 17.43 -17.85
CA LEU A 307 14.43 18.28 -16.89
C LEU A 307 13.21 18.97 -17.52
N ALA A 308 13.26 19.31 -18.80
CA ALA A 308 12.18 20.02 -19.49
C ALA A 308 10.86 19.22 -19.51
N TYR A 309 10.95 17.89 -19.57
CA TYR A 309 9.81 16.98 -19.75
C TYR A 309 9.48 16.14 -18.51
N HIS A 310 9.91 16.58 -17.32
CA HIS A 310 9.47 15.96 -16.08
C HIS A 310 7.94 15.89 -15.98
N SER A 311 7.43 14.77 -15.45
CA SER A 311 5.98 14.49 -15.38
C SER A 311 5.16 15.57 -14.67
N GLU A 312 5.74 16.30 -13.70
CA GLU A 312 5.10 17.42 -13.03
C GLU A 312 4.80 18.56 -14.00
N LYS A 313 5.74 18.86 -14.89
CA LYS A 313 5.62 19.92 -15.90
C LYS A 313 4.62 19.52 -16.99
N LEU A 314 4.69 18.27 -17.45
CA LEU A 314 3.69 17.70 -18.36
C LEU A 314 2.27 17.77 -17.76
N ALA A 315 2.12 17.45 -16.48
CA ALA A 315 0.83 17.53 -15.80
C ALA A 315 0.32 18.98 -15.65
N ILE A 316 1.21 19.96 -15.42
CA ILE A 316 0.85 21.39 -15.43
C ILE A 316 0.40 21.82 -16.83
N ALA A 317 1.13 21.44 -17.88
CA ALA A 317 0.79 21.76 -19.26
C ALA A 317 -0.58 21.18 -19.65
N PHE A 318 -0.82 19.91 -19.35
CA PHE A 318 -2.13 19.28 -19.57
C PHE A 318 -3.24 19.96 -18.76
N ALA A 319 -3.00 20.23 -17.47
CA ALA A 319 -3.98 20.91 -16.62
C ALA A 319 -4.34 22.30 -17.17
N LEU A 320 -3.37 23.04 -17.71
CA LEU A 320 -3.60 24.34 -18.32
C LEU A 320 -4.44 24.24 -19.61
N LEU A 321 -4.30 23.16 -20.38
CA LEU A 321 -5.11 22.90 -21.59
C LEU A 321 -6.57 22.55 -21.27
N VAL A 322 -6.84 21.87 -20.16
CA VAL A 322 -8.18 21.33 -19.85
C VAL A 322 -8.94 22.11 -18.79
N THR A 323 -8.30 23.04 -18.08
CA THR A 323 -8.96 23.82 -17.03
C THR A 323 -9.15 25.28 -17.41
N PRO A 324 -10.30 25.90 -17.09
CA PRO A 324 -10.55 27.33 -17.36
C PRO A 324 -9.50 28.24 -16.74
N GLN A 325 -9.35 29.47 -17.21
CA GLN A 325 -8.47 30.46 -16.59
C GLN A 325 -8.81 30.65 -15.09
N HIS A 326 -7.78 30.89 -14.25
CA HIS A 326 -7.80 30.97 -12.78
C HIS A 326 -8.21 29.74 -11.92
N ARG A 327 -8.77 28.64 -12.46
CA ARG A 327 -9.16 27.44 -11.66
C ARG A 327 -7.97 26.68 -11.02
N PRO A 328 -7.86 26.54 -9.69
CA PRO A 328 -6.67 25.91 -9.07
C PRO A 328 -6.25 24.56 -9.69
N ILE A 329 -4.98 24.41 -10.01
CA ILE A 329 -4.39 23.15 -10.51
C ILE A 329 -4.03 22.29 -9.31
N ARG A 330 -4.41 21.01 -9.32
CA ARG A 330 -4.11 20.06 -8.25
C ARG A 330 -3.39 18.85 -8.81
N LEU A 331 -2.18 18.60 -8.32
CA LEU A 331 -1.31 17.51 -8.75
C LEU A 331 -1.00 16.58 -7.57
N ALA A 332 -0.91 15.29 -7.85
CA ALA A 332 -0.44 14.29 -6.92
C ALA A 332 0.78 13.58 -7.51
N LYS A 333 1.86 13.51 -6.74
CA LYS A 333 3.12 12.86 -7.10
C LYS A 333 3.41 11.76 -6.09
N ASN A 334 3.75 10.57 -6.60
CA ASN A 334 4.10 9.41 -5.77
C ASN A 334 5.51 9.53 -5.15
N LEU A 335 6.36 10.38 -5.73
CA LEU A 335 7.71 10.70 -5.27
C LEU A 335 7.78 12.14 -4.70
N ARG A 336 8.91 12.52 -4.09
CA ARG A 336 9.18 13.92 -3.73
C ARG A 336 9.40 14.71 -5.02
N VAL A 337 8.83 15.90 -5.14
CA VAL A 337 9.06 16.80 -6.29
C VAL A 337 10.53 17.21 -6.29
N CYS A 338 11.22 17.21 -7.43
CA CYS A 338 12.62 17.64 -7.51
C CYS A 338 12.76 19.17 -7.33
N VAL A 339 13.97 19.67 -7.03
CA VAL A 339 14.24 21.12 -6.85
C VAL A 339 13.82 21.89 -8.09
N ASP A 340 14.19 21.39 -9.26
CA ASP A 340 13.88 22.04 -10.53
C ASP A 340 12.37 22.16 -10.78
N CYS A 341 11.60 21.06 -10.65
CA CYS A 341 10.14 21.08 -10.78
C CYS A 341 9.47 21.98 -9.73
N HIS A 342 10.02 22.05 -8.53
CA HIS A 342 9.55 22.95 -7.49
C HIS A 342 9.73 24.42 -7.90
N ASN A 343 10.93 24.78 -8.38
CA ASN A 343 11.22 26.14 -8.86
C ASN A 343 10.42 26.49 -10.12
N PHE A 344 10.29 25.55 -11.06
CA PHE A 344 9.43 25.69 -12.24
C PHE A 344 7.99 26.01 -11.83
N THR A 345 7.41 25.24 -10.92
CA THR A 345 6.01 25.41 -10.47
C THR A 345 5.83 26.75 -9.75
N LYS A 346 6.85 27.18 -8.99
CA LYS A 346 6.88 28.48 -8.33
C LYS A 346 6.81 29.62 -9.35
N VAL A 347 7.73 29.65 -10.33
CA VAL A 347 7.73 30.70 -11.37
C VAL A 347 6.45 30.64 -12.21
N PHE A 348 6.00 29.44 -12.58
CA PHE A 348 4.74 29.21 -13.28
C PHE A 348 3.56 29.86 -12.56
N SER A 349 3.43 29.67 -11.24
CA SER A 349 2.31 30.20 -10.45
C SER A 349 2.22 31.73 -10.50
N GLY A 350 3.37 32.40 -10.62
CA GLY A 350 3.47 33.84 -10.76
C GLY A 350 3.15 34.31 -12.17
N VAL A 351 3.79 33.74 -13.19
CA VAL A 351 3.61 34.12 -14.61
C VAL A 351 2.17 33.88 -15.10
N TYR A 352 1.58 32.75 -14.72
CA TYR A 352 0.23 32.38 -15.17
C TYR A 352 -0.87 32.78 -14.19
N HIS A 353 -0.54 33.50 -13.11
CA HIS A 353 -1.46 33.91 -12.04
C HIS A 353 -2.38 32.77 -11.58
N ARG A 354 -1.76 31.64 -11.25
CA ARG A 354 -2.47 30.38 -11.04
C ARG A 354 -2.04 29.69 -9.76
N LEU A 355 -3.02 29.40 -8.89
CA LEU A 355 -2.78 28.56 -7.72
C LEU A 355 -2.50 27.12 -8.17
N VAL A 356 -1.34 26.59 -7.81
CA VAL A 356 -0.98 25.19 -8.02
C VAL A 356 -0.79 24.51 -6.67
N ILE A 357 -1.48 23.40 -6.45
CA ILE A 357 -1.37 22.59 -5.24
C ILE A 357 -0.74 21.26 -5.63
N VAL A 358 0.45 20.98 -5.13
CA VAL A 358 1.15 19.71 -5.38
C VAL A 358 1.23 18.93 -4.08
N ARG A 359 0.63 17.74 -4.06
CA ARG A 359 0.84 16.75 -3.00
C ARG A 359 1.97 15.83 -3.45
N ASP A 360 3.06 15.79 -2.70
CA ASP A 360 4.15 14.84 -2.90
C ASP A 360 4.17 13.79 -1.77
N ARG A 361 5.16 12.89 -1.76
CA ARG A 361 5.28 11.86 -0.71
C ARG A 361 5.52 12.41 0.70
N THR A 362 6.00 13.65 0.81
CA THR A 362 6.44 14.28 2.06
C THR A 362 5.43 15.27 2.61
N ARG A 363 4.79 16.09 1.76
CA ARG A 363 3.90 17.18 2.18
C ARG A 363 3.04 17.74 1.04
N PHE A 364 2.26 18.76 1.37
CA PHE A 364 1.57 19.61 0.41
C PHE A 364 2.35 20.90 0.15
N HIS A 365 2.49 21.25 -1.12
CA HIS A 365 3.07 22.50 -1.60
C HIS A 365 1.97 23.35 -2.23
N HIS A 366 1.79 24.57 -1.74
CA HIS A 366 0.87 25.54 -2.31
C HIS A 366 1.68 26.64 -2.98
N PHE A 367 1.63 26.67 -4.31
CA PHE A 367 2.35 27.65 -5.13
C PHE A 367 1.41 28.78 -5.54
N LYS A 368 1.77 30.01 -5.18
CA LYS A 368 1.01 31.22 -5.48
C LYS A 368 1.97 32.40 -5.59
N GLU A 369 1.83 33.21 -6.64
CA GLU A 369 2.55 34.50 -6.77
C GLU A 369 4.06 34.38 -6.54
N PHE A 370 4.72 33.43 -7.23
CA PHE A 370 6.17 33.17 -7.10
C PHE A 370 6.61 32.64 -5.73
N GLN A 371 5.70 32.17 -4.89
CA GLN A 371 6.02 31.60 -3.57
C GLN A 371 5.47 30.20 -3.42
N CYS A 372 6.08 29.43 -2.51
CA CYS A 372 5.59 28.13 -2.08
C CYS A 372 5.40 28.12 -0.56
N SER A 373 4.34 27.47 -0.08
CA SER A 373 4.07 27.28 1.35
C SER A 373 5.17 26.54 2.14
N CYS A 374 6.16 25.95 1.47
CA CYS A 374 7.30 25.31 2.12
C CYS A 374 8.45 26.29 2.44
N ASN A 375 8.36 27.56 2.04
CA ASN A 375 9.42 28.57 2.19
C ASN A 375 10.80 28.12 1.69
N ASP A 376 10.83 27.38 0.59
CA ASP A 376 12.05 26.84 -0.03
C ASP A 376 12.88 25.92 0.87
N TYR A 377 12.28 25.46 1.96
CA TYR A 377 12.77 24.32 2.70
C TYR A 377 12.50 23.09 1.84
N TRP A 378 13.29 22.86 0.79
CA TRP A 378 13.05 21.82 -0.20
C TRP A 378 13.40 20.44 0.32
#